data_AF-A0A919E9Q8-F1
#
_entry.id   AF-A0A919E9Q8-F1
#
_cell.length_a   1.000
_cell.length_b   1.000
_cell.length_c   1.000
_cell.angle_alpha   90.00
_cell.angle_beta   90.00
_cell.angle_gamma   90.00
#
_symmetry.space_group_name_H-M   'P 1'
#
loop_
_entity.id
_entity.type
_entity.pdbx_description
1 polymer ?
#
loop_
_entity_poly.entity_id
_entity_poly.type
_entity_poly.pdbx_seq_one_letter_code
_entity_poly.pdbx_strand_id
1 'polypeptide(L)'
;MTEYPVPSPLRVVLTDIDTAVVEAWRAAFADHPEIEIRRGSILDEAVDAWVSPTNSRGRMDGGVDAAVKRHLGAGIQLRVQRAIRDGFAGRLPVGSAVCVPSGAVTPKFLISTPTMEHSAQNVSETLNVALACAAAFQAVHRQNERAPGSIRSVALVGMGARTGRVPARVCANLMWTGWTLFQDHRFEDDDELRSTILAQLDDIENVPQDTRVRITPPPARPASRSRRR
;
A
#
# COMPACT_ATOMS: atom_id res chain seq x y z
N MET A 1 -34.63 14.67 -3.65
CA MET A 1 -33.82 13.54 -4.14
C MET A 1 -32.37 13.96 -4.03
N THR A 2 -31.70 13.65 -2.92
CA THR A 2 -30.26 13.82 -2.82
C THR A 2 -29.64 12.69 -3.64
N GLU A 3 -29.18 13.02 -4.85
CA GLU A 3 -28.32 12.12 -5.62
C GLU A 3 -27.06 11.89 -4.80
N TYR A 4 -26.93 10.70 -4.23
CA TYR A 4 -25.66 10.26 -3.65
C TYR A 4 -24.70 10.11 -4.84
N PRO A 5 -23.57 10.85 -4.88
CA PRO A 5 -22.59 10.66 -5.93
C PRO A 5 -22.15 9.21 -5.93
N VAL A 6 -22.24 8.54 -7.07
CA VAL A 6 -21.63 7.22 -7.25
C VAL A 6 -20.13 7.40 -6.91
N PRO A 7 -19.56 6.61 -5.99
CA PRO A 7 -18.14 6.72 -5.66
C PRO A 7 -17.33 6.57 -6.94
N SER A 8 -16.62 7.63 -7.34
CA SER A 8 -15.70 7.54 -8.47
C SER A 8 -14.61 6.53 -8.15
N PRO A 9 -14.16 5.71 -9.12
CA PRO A 9 -13.07 4.77 -8.89
C PRO A 9 -11.82 5.51 -8.41
N LEU A 10 -11.08 4.90 -7.48
CA LEU A 10 -9.84 5.45 -6.93
C LEU A 10 -8.84 5.68 -8.06
N ARG A 11 -8.37 6.92 -8.24
CA ARG A 11 -7.28 7.22 -9.16
C ARG A 11 -5.95 6.75 -8.57
N VAL A 12 -5.25 5.84 -9.24
CA VAL A 12 -3.98 5.28 -8.76
C VAL A 12 -2.84 5.73 -9.65
N VAL A 13 -1.79 6.27 -9.04
CA VAL A 13 -0.55 6.64 -9.70
C VAL A 13 0.60 5.78 -9.18
N LEU A 14 1.31 5.10 -10.06
CA LEU A 14 2.59 4.46 -9.76
C LEU A 14 3.70 5.37 -10.28
N THR A 15 4.57 5.87 -9.41
CA THR A 15 5.69 6.72 -9.79
C THR A 15 6.98 6.29 -9.13
N ASP A 16 8.07 6.23 -9.90
CA ASP A 16 9.40 6.03 -9.34
C ASP A 16 10.45 6.77 -10.17
N ILE A 17 11.57 7.10 -9.53
CA ILE A 17 12.74 7.65 -10.22
C ILE A 17 13.53 6.54 -10.93
N ASP A 18 13.40 5.30 -10.45
CA ASP A 18 14.04 4.12 -11.02
C ASP A 18 13.32 3.66 -12.29
N THR A 19 14.05 3.74 -13.42
CA THR A 19 13.49 3.37 -14.73
C THR A 19 13.20 1.88 -14.82
N ALA A 20 13.97 1.00 -14.16
CA ALA A 20 13.72 -0.43 -14.20
C ALA A 20 12.38 -0.78 -13.53
N VAL A 21 12.06 -0.11 -12.42
CA VAL A 21 10.76 -0.25 -11.74
C VAL A 21 9.62 0.24 -12.61
N VAL A 22 9.78 1.41 -13.25
CA VAL A 22 8.76 1.98 -14.14
C VAL A 22 8.47 1.06 -15.34
N GLU A 23 9.50 0.54 -16.02
CA GLU A 23 9.28 -0.40 -17.12
C GLU A 23 8.66 -1.73 -16.65
N ALA A 24 9.05 -2.22 -15.47
CA ALA A 24 8.45 -3.41 -14.89
C ALA A 24 6.95 -3.22 -14.59
N TRP A 25 6.54 -2.06 -14.08
CA TRP A 25 5.12 -1.75 -13.90
C TRP A 25 4.37 -1.69 -15.22
N ARG A 26 4.93 -1.05 -16.26
CA ARG A 26 4.29 -1.01 -17.58
C ARG A 26 4.00 -2.40 -18.13
N ALA A 27 4.89 -3.36 -17.87
CA ALA A 27 4.66 -4.75 -18.23
C ALA A 27 3.59 -5.42 -17.33
N ALA A 28 3.71 -5.29 -16.01
CA ALA A 28 2.81 -5.97 -15.05
C ALA A 28 1.36 -5.48 -15.09
N PHE A 29 1.16 -4.19 -15.39
CA PHE A 29 -0.14 -3.50 -15.44
C PHE A 29 -0.57 -3.17 -16.89
N ALA A 30 -0.02 -3.83 -17.90
CA ALA A 30 -0.31 -3.54 -19.32
C ALA A 30 -1.80 -3.64 -19.69
N ASP A 31 -2.55 -4.47 -18.97
CA ASP A 31 -3.99 -4.71 -19.11
C ASP A 31 -4.86 -3.79 -18.21
N HIS A 32 -4.24 -2.85 -17.51
CA HIS A 32 -4.89 -1.91 -16.59
C HIS A 32 -4.61 -0.45 -16.96
N PRO A 33 -5.21 0.05 -18.05
CA PRO A 33 -4.98 1.43 -18.54
C PRO A 33 -5.44 2.51 -17.55
N GLU A 34 -6.26 2.17 -16.56
CA GLU A 34 -6.67 3.04 -15.47
C GLU A 34 -5.53 3.38 -14.48
N ILE A 35 -4.44 2.62 -14.48
CA ILE A 35 -3.27 2.85 -13.64
C ILE A 35 -2.31 3.81 -14.34
N GLU A 36 -2.11 4.98 -13.75
CA GLU A 36 -1.19 5.97 -14.28
C GLU A 36 0.24 5.63 -13.87
N ILE A 37 1.12 5.37 -14.83
CA ILE A 37 2.52 5.03 -14.58
C ILE A 37 3.42 6.19 -15.02
N ARG A 38 4.19 6.74 -14.07
CA ARG A 38 5.04 7.92 -14.27
C ARG A 38 6.48 7.63 -13.86
N ARG A 39 7.42 8.26 -14.54
CA ARG A 39 8.82 8.31 -14.10
C ARG A 39 9.05 9.66 -13.44
N GLY A 40 9.25 9.68 -12.14
CA GLY A 40 9.31 10.91 -11.36
C GLY A 40 9.33 10.65 -9.86
N SER A 41 9.49 11.72 -9.08
CA SER A 41 9.43 11.63 -7.63
C SER A 41 7.98 11.59 -7.17
N ILE A 42 7.67 10.80 -6.14
CA ILE A 42 6.35 10.88 -5.48
C ILE A 42 6.04 12.29 -4.96
N LEU A 43 7.07 13.09 -4.68
CA LEU A 43 6.93 14.47 -4.23
C LEU A 43 6.30 15.39 -5.29
N ASP A 44 6.33 15.00 -6.55
CA ASP A 44 5.75 15.76 -7.67
C ASP A 44 4.27 15.39 -7.89
N GLU A 45 3.75 14.38 -7.18
CA GLU A 45 2.41 13.85 -7.39
C GLU A 45 1.35 14.61 -6.60
N ALA A 46 0.52 15.33 -7.34
CA ALA A 46 -0.67 15.99 -6.81
C ALA A 46 -1.84 14.99 -6.64
N VAL A 47 -1.84 14.29 -5.51
CA VAL A 47 -2.85 13.30 -5.11
C VAL A 47 -3.32 13.51 -3.67
N ASP A 48 -4.43 12.89 -3.27
CA ASP A 48 -4.95 13.01 -1.90
C ASP A 48 -4.07 12.28 -0.88
N ALA A 49 -3.46 11.15 -1.26
CA ALA A 49 -2.61 10.36 -0.38
C ALA A 49 -1.31 9.89 -1.06
N TRP A 50 -0.20 9.95 -0.33
CA TRP A 50 1.03 9.25 -0.71
C TRP A 50 1.18 7.97 0.11
N VAL A 51 1.66 6.89 -0.52
CA VAL A 51 2.06 5.66 0.17
C VAL A 51 3.58 5.65 0.32
N SER A 52 4.04 5.51 1.56
CA SER A 52 5.46 5.40 1.88
C SER A 52 5.80 4.02 2.44
N PRO A 53 6.62 3.22 1.74
CA PRO A 53 7.15 1.97 2.27
C PRO A 53 8.18 2.23 3.37
N THR A 54 7.85 1.83 4.60
CA THR A 54 8.65 2.06 5.81
C THR A 54 9.23 0.77 6.39
N ASN A 55 9.92 0.87 7.53
CA ASN A 55 10.11 -0.20 8.50
C ASN A 55 8.98 -0.23 9.55
N SER A 56 8.89 -1.33 10.30
CA SER A 56 7.89 -1.53 11.37
C SER A 56 7.91 -0.52 12.51
N ARG A 57 8.96 0.30 12.65
CA ARG A 57 9.05 1.37 13.67
C ARG A 57 8.67 2.75 13.13
N GLY A 58 8.23 2.86 11.88
CA GLY A 58 7.88 4.13 11.24
C GLY A 58 9.05 5.12 11.15
N ARG A 59 10.29 4.63 11.12
CA ARG A 59 11.48 5.50 11.01
C ARG A 59 11.68 5.90 9.56
N MET A 60 11.66 7.20 9.29
CA MET A 60 11.71 7.73 7.93
C MET A 60 13.10 8.27 7.58
N ASP A 61 14.12 7.42 7.70
CA ASP A 61 15.53 7.84 7.69
C ASP A 61 16.26 7.58 6.36
N GLY A 62 15.63 6.88 5.41
CA GLY A 62 16.24 6.56 4.12
C GLY A 62 15.27 6.60 2.95
N GLY A 63 15.81 6.61 1.73
CA GLY A 63 15.03 6.48 0.49
C GLY A 63 13.91 7.50 0.35
N VAL A 64 12.75 7.01 -0.11
CA VAL A 64 11.52 7.80 -0.27
C VAL A 64 11.03 8.37 1.05
N ASP A 65 11.11 7.60 2.13
CA ASP A 65 10.71 7.98 3.49
C ASP A 65 11.43 9.26 3.95
N ALA A 66 12.76 9.31 3.78
CA ALA A 66 13.56 10.49 4.10
C ALA A 66 13.18 11.70 3.23
N ALA A 67 12.89 11.47 1.94
CA ALA A 67 12.47 12.53 1.03
C ALA A 67 11.10 13.11 1.43
N VAL A 68 10.13 12.24 1.76
CA VAL A 68 8.81 12.62 2.29
C VAL A 68 8.94 13.38 3.61
N LYS A 69 9.76 12.88 4.55
CA LYS A 69 10.01 13.57 5.83
C LYS A 69 10.63 14.96 5.62
N ARG A 70 11.57 15.10 4.70
CA ARG A 70 12.19 16.40 4.37
C ARG A 70 11.17 17.36 3.76
N HIS A 71 10.27 16.85 2.92
CA HIS A 71 9.24 17.65 2.25
C HIS A 71 8.12 18.10 3.19
N LEU A 72 7.55 17.17 3.98
CA LEU A 72 6.41 17.44 4.89
C LEU A 72 6.84 17.95 6.28
N GLY A 73 8.15 17.95 6.56
CA GLY A 73 8.73 18.32 7.85
C GLY A 73 8.75 17.17 8.86
N ALA A 74 9.65 17.26 9.85
CA ALA A 74 9.92 16.19 10.82
C ALA A 74 8.69 15.73 11.63
N GLY A 75 7.66 16.58 11.76
CA GLY A 75 6.42 16.24 12.44
C GLY A 75 5.65 15.06 11.82
N ILE A 76 5.85 14.78 10.51
CA ILE A 76 5.16 13.64 9.87
C ILE A 76 5.58 12.30 10.48
N GLN A 77 6.87 12.12 10.76
CA GLN A 77 7.37 10.91 11.41
C GLN A 77 6.76 10.73 12.80
N LEU A 78 6.62 11.82 13.57
CA LEU A 78 6.02 11.77 14.90
C LEU A 78 4.54 11.36 14.84
N ARG A 79 3.79 11.79 13.82
CA ARG A 79 2.40 11.37 13.60
C ARG A 79 2.31 9.89 13.23
N VAL A 80 3.16 9.43 12.31
CA VAL A 80 3.25 8.00 11.94
C VAL A 80 3.58 7.15 13.16
N GLN A 81 4.64 7.50 13.90
CA GLN A 81 5.05 6.76 15.10
C GLN A 81 4.00 6.78 16.22
N ARG A 82 3.26 7.88 16.37
CA ARG A 82 2.09 7.95 17.26
C ARG A 82 1.00 6.96 16.82
N ALA A 83 0.62 6.97 15.54
CA ALA A 83 -0.38 6.04 15.02
C ALA A 83 0.05 4.56 15.19
N ILE A 84 1.33 4.26 14.97
CA ILE A 84 1.88 2.92 15.18
C ILE A 84 1.85 2.53 16.67
N ARG A 85 2.20 3.46 17.58
CA ARG A 85 2.14 3.19 19.01
C ARG A 85 0.71 2.91 19.47
N ASP A 86 -0.22 3.76 19.06
CA ASP A 86 -1.59 3.74 19.55
C ASP A 86 -2.40 2.58 18.92
N GLY A 87 -2.11 2.20 17.67
CA GLY A 87 -2.81 1.11 16.96
C GLY A 87 -2.11 -0.25 16.97
N PHE A 88 -0.80 -0.30 17.17
CA PHE A 88 0.01 -1.52 16.98
C PHE A 88 1.06 -1.74 18.06
N ALA A 89 0.82 -1.22 19.28
CA ALA A 89 1.71 -1.36 20.43
C ALA A 89 3.18 -0.97 20.14
N GLY A 90 3.41 -0.05 19.19
CA GLY A 90 4.72 0.48 18.85
C GLY A 90 5.47 -0.28 17.74
N ARG A 91 4.87 -1.32 17.14
CA ARG A 91 5.46 -2.06 16.03
C ARG A 91 4.41 -2.41 14.97
N LEU A 92 4.49 -1.77 13.81
CA LEU A 92 3.60 -2.01 12.69
C LEU A 92 3.98 -3.32 11.97
N PRO A 93 3.13 -4.36 11.93
CA PRO A 93 3.42 -5.59 11.20
C PRO A 93 3.50 -5.36 9.69
N VAL A 94 4.33 -6.14 8.99
CA VAL A 94 4.26 -6.22 7.53
C VAL A 94 2.87 -6.76 7.14
N GLY A 95 2.21 -6.12 6.18
CA GLY A 95 0.80 -6.39 5.87
C GLY A 95 -0.20 -5.59 6.69
N SER A 96 0.28 -4.56 7.40
CA SER A 96 -0.54 -3.52 8.03
C SER A 96 -0.15 -2.14 7.52
N ALA A 97 -1.05 -1.16 7.66
CA ALA A 97 -0.77 0.21 7.28
C ALA A 97 -1.46 1.21 8.20
N VAL A 98 -0.78 2.33 8.47
CA VAL A 98 -1.36 3.50 9.15
C VAL A 98 -1.60 4.62 8.15
N CYS A 99 -2.75 5.27 8.23
CA CYS A 99 -3.07 6.47 7.47
C CYS A 99 -3.11 7.66 8.44
N VAL A 100 -2.29 8.68 8.19
CA VAL A 100 -2.22 9.88 9.03
C VAL A 100 -2.40 11.15 8.19
N PRO A 101 -2.97 12.23 8.74
CA PRO A 101 -2.92 13.55 8.10
C PRO A 101 -1.48 13.99 7.89
N SER A 102 -1.15 14.43 6.69
CA SER A 102 0.19 14.92 6.34
C SER A 102 0.51 16.26 7.01
N GLY A 103 -0.53 17.08 7.23
CA GLY A 103 -0.41 18.50 7.61
C GLY A 103 -0.21 19.46 6.44
N ALA A 104 -0.20 18.95 5.21
CA ALA A 104 -0.13 19.72 3.96
C ALA A 104 -1.48 19.71 3.23
N VAL A 105 -1.63 20.60 2.25
CA VAL A 105 -2.78 20.59 1.32
C VAL A 105 -2.67 19.42 0.35
N THR A 106 -1.44 19.11 -0.09
CA THR A 106 -1.15 18.04 -1.04
C THR A 106 0.18 17.39 -0.68
N PRO A 107 0.21 16.07 -0.41
CA PRO A 107 -0.95 15.21 -0.20
C PRO A 107 -1.67 15.58 1.11
N LYS A 108 -2.94 15.23 1.26
CA LYS A 108 -3.67 15.40 2.54
C LYS A 108 -3.30 14.32 3.55
N PHE A 109 -2.99 13.12 3.05
CA PHE A 109 -2.69 11.95 3.86
C PHE A 109 -1.35 11.33 3.48
N LEU A 110 -0.70 10.75 4.49
CA LEU A 110 0.41 9.82 4.31
C LEU A 110 -0.05 8.44 4.80
N ILE A 111 0.05 7.44 3.94
CA ILE A 111 -0.16 6.04 4.29
C ILE A 111 1.20 5.39 4.43
N SER A 112 1.54 4.94 5.64
CA SER A 112 2.80 4.24 5.91
C SER A 112 2.52 2.75 6.07
N THR A 113 3.21 1.94 5.27
CA THR A 113 3.10 0.48 5.24
C THR A 113 4.51 -0.13 5.29
N PRO A 114 4.82 -1.08 6.18
CA PRO A 114 6.17 -1.57 6.29
C PRO A 114 6.44 -2.67 5.26
N THR A 115 7.50 -2.51 4.48
CA THR A 115 8.03 -3.58 3.60
C THR A 115 9.13 -4.39 4.28
N MET A 116 9.54 -3.99 5.48
CA MET A 116 10.60 -4.63 6.26
C MET A 116 10.36 -4.39 7.75
N GLU A 117 10.89 -5.27 8.59
CA GLU A 117 10.79 -5.10 10.02
C GLU A 117 11.84 -4.12 10.54
N HIS A 118 13.06 -4.27 10.03
CA HIS A 118 14.22 -3.45 10.35
C HIS A 118 14.72 -2.74 9.10
N SER A 119 15.21 -1.51 9.25
CA SER A 119 15.80 -0.76 8.14
C SER A 119 16.94 -1.55 7.50
N ALA A 120 17.04 -1.51 6.17
CA ALA A 120 18.08 -2.19 5.39
C ALA A 120 18.04 -3.73 5.42
N GLN A 121 16.91 -4.33 5.78
CA GLN A 121 16.68 -5.76 5.63
C GLN A 121 16.51 -6.14 4.15
N ASN A 122 17.19 -7.22 3.71
CA ASN A 122 16.91 -7.83 2.42
C ASN A 122 15.56 -8.55 2.48
N VAL A 123 14.67 -8.24 1.53
CA VAL A 123 13.32 -8.80 1.43
C VAL A 123 13.03 -9.31 0.01
N SER A 124 14.09 -9.62 -0.76
CA SER A 124 13.99 -10.11 -2.14
C SER A 124 13.25 -11.45 -2.25
N GLU A 125 13.28 -12.25 -1.20
CA GLU A 125 12.70 -13.61 -1.12
C GLU A 125 11.49 -13.61 -0.17
N THR A 126 10.71 -12.52 -0.12
CA THR A 126 9.53 -12.44 0.75
C THR A 126 8.31 -11.84 0.05
N LEU A 127 7.14 -12.07 0.65
CA LEU A 127 5.87 -11.50 0.22
C LEU A 127 5.61 -10.08 0.73
N ASN A 128 6.59 -9.45 1.35
CA ASN A 128 6.40 -8.18 2.03
C ASN A 128 5.87 -7.08 1.11
N VAL A 129 6.25 -7.09 -0.18
CA VAL A 129 5.76 -6.11 -1.15
C VAL A 129 4.26 -6.29 -1.42
N ALA A 130 3.79 -7.53 -1.62
CA ALA A 130 2.37 -7.79 -1.86
C ALA A 130 1.53 -7.46 -0.63
N LEU A 131 2.00 -7.88 0.56
CA LEU A 131 1.37 -7.57 1.84
C LEU A 131 1.30 -6.06 2.07
N ALA A 132 2.41 -5.33 1.89
CA ALA A 132 2.47 -3.90 2.10
C ALA A 132 1.59 -3.12 1.10
N CYS A 133 1.57 -3.55 -0.17
CA CYS A 133 0.71 -2.99 -1.21
C CYS A 133 -0.76 -3.14 -0.85
N ALA A 134 -1.18 -4.37 -0.56
CA ALA A 134 -2.57 -4.64 -0.20
C ALA A 134 -2.98 -3.86 1.05
N ALA A 135 -2.13 -3.81 2.08
CA ALA A 135 -2.42 -3.07 3.30
C ALA A 135 -2.57 -1.55 3.07
N ALA A 136 -1.74 -0.96 2.19
CA ALA A 136 -1.85 0.44 1.84
C ALA A 136 -3.19 0.76 1.18
N PHE A 137 -3.62 -0.10 0.27
CA PHE A 137 -4.93 0.02 -0.38
C PHE A 137 -6.10 -0.22 0.59
N GLN A 138 -6.00 -1.19 1.50
CA GLN A 138 -7.02 -1.38 2.55
C GLN A 138 -7.10 -0.17 3.50
N ALA A 139 -5.99 0.52 3.76
CA ALA A 139 -6.01 1.77 4.51
C ALA A 139 -6.80 2.89 3.80
N VAL A 140 -6.83 2.91 2.46
CA VAL A 140 -7.70 3.82 1.69
C VAL A 140 -9.17 3.48 1.94
N HIS A 141 -9.56 2.20 1.86
CA HIS A 141 -10.94 1.77 2.17
C HIS A 141 -11.37 2.19 3.58
N ARG A 142 -10.53 1.93 4.59
CA ARG A 142 -10.79 2.31 5.99
C ARG A 142 -10.91 3.82 6.19
N GLN A 143 -10.06 4.60 5.52
CA GLN A 143 -10.12 6.06 5.59
C GLN A 143 -11.39 6.60 4.94
N ASN A 144 -11.78 6.04 3.79
CA ASN A 144 -13.00 6.45 3.09
C ASN A 144 -14.28 5.97 3.77
N GLU A 145 -14.26 4.91 4.58
CA GLU A 145 -15.40 4.58 5.44
C GLU A 145 -15.60 5.62 6.56
N ARG A 146 -14.50 6.06 7.18
CA ARG A 146 -14.55 7.08 8.25
C ARG A 146 -14.92 8.46 7.72
N ALA A 147 -14.41 8.80 6.53
CA ALA A 147 -14.66 10.07 5.86
C ALA A 147 -14.83 9.81 4.35
N PRO A 148 -16.07 9.57 3.88
CA PRO A 148 -16.37 9.29 2.48
C PRO A 148 -15.77 10.31 1.51
N GLY A 149 -15.03 9.79 0.52
CA GLY A 149 -14.39 10.61 -0.51
C GLY A 149 -13.18 11.43 -0.03
N SER A 150 -12.65 11.16 1.17
CA SER A 150 -11.47 11.87 1.68
C SER A 150 -10.18 11.53 0.91
N ILE A 151 -10.09 10.31 0.37
CA ILE A 151 -9.03 9.89 -0.55
C ILE A 151 -9.68 9.43 -1.87
N ARG A 152 -9.51 10.21 -2.94
CA ARG A 152 -9.96 9.86 -4.29
C ARG A 152 -8.80 9.58 -5.24
N SER A 153 -7.58 9.89 -4.80
CA SER A 153 -6.36 9.64 -5.55
C SER A 153 -5.21 9.25 -4.62
N VAL A 154 -4.41 8.27 -5.04
CA VAL A 154 -3.26 7.77 -4.28
C VAL A 154 -2.05 7.58 -5.19
N ALA A 155 -0.86 7.90 -4.70
CA ALA A 155 0.40 7.62 -5.37
C ALA A 155 1.24 6.61 -4.58
N LEU A 156 1.85 5.66 -5.27
CA LEU A 156 2.74 4.64 -4.72
C LEU A 156 4.08 4.64 -5.46
N VAL A 157 5.14 4.24 -4.76
CA VAL A 157 6.48 4.03 -5.33
C VAL A 157 6.84 2.55 -5.42
N GLY A 158 7.99 2.22 -6.01
CA GLY A 158 8.58 0.88 -6.03
C GLY A 158 8.86 0.40 -4.62
N MET A 159 8.03 -0.52 -4.11
CA MET A 159 8.15 -1.04 -2.76
C MET A 159 9.24 -2.12 -2.69
N GLY A 160 10.19 -2.00 -1.77
CA GLY A 160 11.26 -2.99 -1.58
C GLY A 160 12.36 -3.02 -2.65
N ALA A 161 12.21 -2.31 -3.78
CA ALA A 161 13.11 -2.43 -4.94
C ALA A 161 14.57 -1.96 -4.68
N ARG A 162 14.76 -0.92 -3.87
CA ARG A 162 16.11 -0.37 -3.57
C ARG A 162 16.73 -1.05 -2.35
N THR A 163 16.31 -0.61 -1.17
CA THR A 163 16.91 -1.07 0.11
C THR A 163 16.59 -2.53 0.39
N GLY A 164 15.42 -3.00 -0.05
CA GLY A 164 14.98 -4.38 0.11
C GLY A 164 15.52 -5.35 -0.94
N ARG A 165 16.25 -4.86 -1.96
CA ARG A 165 16.86 -5.63 -3.06
C ARG A 165 15.87 -6.49 -3.86
N VAL A 166 14.58 -6.18 -3.82
CA VAL A 166 13.57 -6.88 -4.62
C VAL A 166 13.80 -6.54 -6.09
N PRO A 167 13.97 -7.52 -6.99
CA PRO A 167 14.08 -7.24 -8.42
C PRO A 167 12.88 -6.44 -8.94
N ALA A 168 13.09 -5.46 -9.81
CA ALA A 168 12.04 -4.57 -10.29
C ALA A 168 10.80 -5.30 -10.84
N ARG A 169 11.01 -6.39 -11.58
CA ARG A 169 9.93 -7.25 -12.11
C ARG A 169 9.14 -7.93 -10.99
N VAL A 170 9.81 -8.49 -9.98
CA VAL A 170 9.16 -9.11 -8.81
C VAL A 170 8.39 -8.06 -8.02
N CYS A 171 8.97 -6.89 -7.80
CA CYS A 171 8.29 -5.75 -7.17
C CYS A 171 6.99 -5.39 -7.90
N ALA A 172 7.04 -5.25 -9.23
CA ALA A 172 5.87 -4.92 -10.04
C ALA A 172 4.78 -5.99 -9.96
N ASN A 173 5.15 -7.27 -10.06
CA ASN A 173 4.21 -8.39 -9.96
C ASN A 173 3.55 -8.47 -8.57
N LEU A 174 4.32 -8.33 -7.49
CA LEU A 174 3.77 -8.33 -6.11
C LEU A 174 2.89 -7.11 -5.84
N MET A 175 3.22 -5.94 -6.41
CA MET A 175 2.36 -4.77 -6.34
C MET A 175 1.03 -5.00 -7.09
N TRP A 176 1.07 -5.63 -8.26
CA TRP A 176 -0.13 -6.01 -9.01
C TRP A 176 -1.01 -6.99 -8.21
N THR A 177 -0.40 -7.98 -7.56
CA THR A 177 -1.09 -8.91 -6.65
C THR A 177 -1.82 -8.17 -5.52
N GLY A 178 -1.15 -7.23 -4.85
CA GLY A 178 -1.77 -6.45 -3.78
C GLY A 178 -2.88 -5.50 -4.25
N TRP A 179 -2.72 -4.91 -5.45
CA TRP A 179 -3.70 -4.01 -6.04
C TRP A 179 -4.97 -4.73 -6.51
N THR A 180 -4.85 -5.89 -7.16
CA THR A 180 -6.04 -6.65 -7.60
C THR A 180 -6.91 -7.07 -6.43
N LEU A 181 -6.30 -7.45 -5.29
CA LEU A 181 -7.03 -7.81 -4.08
C LEU A 181 -7.84 -6.65 -3.51
N PHE A 182 -7.39 -5.40 -3.65
CA PHE A 182 -8.12 -4.21 -3.21
C PHE A 182 -9.43 -4.00 -3.99
N GLN A 183 -9.42 -4.30 -5.28
CA GLN A 183 -10.60 -4.18 -6.14
C GLN A 183 -11.62 -5.27 -5.82
N ASP A 184 -11.14 -6.45 -5.47
CA ASP A 184 -11.96 -7.63 -5.29
C ASP A 184 -12.54 -7.76 -3.87
N HIS A 185 -11.83 -7.23 -2.86
CA HIS A 185 -12.21 -7.42 -1.46
C HIS A 185 -11.81 -6.29 -0.52
N ARG A 186 -12.62 -6.11 0.51
CA ARG A 186 -12.34 -5.21 1.62
C ARG A 186 -12.13 -6.01 2.90
N PHE A 187 -10.95 -5.86 3.49
CA PHE A 187 -10.60 -6.47 4.77
C PHE A 187 -10.79 -5.46 5.90
N GLU A 188 -11.51 -5.87 6.94
CA GLU A 188 -11.64 -5.09 8.18
C GLU A 188 -10.43 -5.30 9.09
N ASP A 189 -9.84 -6.50 9.02
CA ASP A 189 -8.72 -6.95 9.85
C ASP A 189 -7.47 -7.19 9.00
N ASP A 190 -6.34 -6.64 9.46
CA ASP A 190 -5.06 -6.85 8.79
C ASP A 190 -4.58 -8.31 8.96
N ASP A 191 -5.01 -9.03 10.00
CA ASP A 191 -4.63 -10.44 10.20
C ASP A 191 -5.32 -11.36 9.18
N GLU A 192 -6.59 -11.09 8.87
CA GLU A 192 -7.34 -11.76 7.80
C GLU A 192 -6.72 -11.47 6.42
N LEU A 193 -6.32 -10.22 6.18
CA LEU A 193 -5.58 -9.86 4.96
C LEU A 193 -4.28 -10.67 4.83
N ARG A 194 -3.46 -10.69 5.88
CA ARG A 194 -2.17 -11.42 5.87
C ARG A 194 -2.38 -12.90 5.64
N SER A 195 -3.26 -13.53 6.41
CA SER A 195 -3.55 -14.96 6.27
C SER A 195 -4.08 -15.33 4.89
N THR A 196 -4.92 -14.49 4.27
CA THR A 196 -5.44 -14.72 2.91
C THR A 196 -4.32 -14.71 1.87
N ILE A 197 -3.42 -13.73 1.95
CA ILE A 197 -2.29 -13.61 1.01
C ILE A 197 -1.30 -14.75 1.23
N LEU A 198 -0.92 -15.03 2.47
CA LEU A 198 0.05 -16.06 2.82
C LEU A 198 -0.46 -17.45 2.41
N ALA A 199 -1.73 -17.79 2.67
CA ALA A 199 -2.28 -19.11 2.33
C ALA A 199 -2.27 -19.42 0.82
N GLN A 200 -2.21 -18.40 -0.04
CA GLN A 200 -2.25 -18.57 -1.50
C GLN A 200 -0.90 -18.35 -2.17
N LEU A 201 0.06 -17.77 -1.45
CA LEU A 201 1.39 -17.47 -1.94
C LEU A 201 2.50 -18.16 -1.13
N ASP A 202 2.17 -19.08 -0.22
CA ASP A 202 3.14 -19.79 0.62
C ASP A 202 4.19 -20.55 -0.21
N ASP A 203 3.84 -20.90 -1.46
CA ASP A 203 4.72 -21.56 -2.42
C ASP A 203 5.26 -20.63 -3.51
N ILE A 204 5.21 -19.30 -3.31
CA ILE A 204 5.63 -18.33 -4.33
C ILE A 204 7.12 -18.44 -4.67
N GLU A 205 7.95 -18.98 -3.77
CA GLU A 205 9.36 -19.23 -4.02
C GLU A 205 9.57 -20.22 -5.19
N ASN A 206 8.58 -21.10 -5.43
CA ASN A 206 8.54 -22.03 -6.55
C ASN A 206 7.78 -21.49 -7.77
N VAL A 207 7.08 -20.36 -7.63
CA VAL A 207 6.42 -19.67 -8.74
C VAL A 207 7.49 -18.91 -9.54
N PRO A 208 7.55 -19.07 -10.87
CA PRO A 208 8.46 -18.29 -11.70
C PRO A 208 8.36 -16.79 -11.39
N GLN A 209 9.49 -16.14 -11.12
CA GLN A 209 9.56 -14.73 -10.72
C GLN A 209 8.94 -13.76 -11.73
N ASP A 210 8.68 -14.22 -12.95
CA ASP A 210 8.01 -13.51 -14.03
C ASP A 210 6.48 -13.61 -14.01
N THR A 211 5.90 -14.45 -13.16
CA THR A 211 4.46 -14.70 -13.11
C THR A 211 3.79 -13.83 -12.05
N ARG A 212 2.79 -13.05 -12.47
CA ARG A 212 1.87 -12.35 -11.57
C ARG A 212 0.81 -13.32 -11.03
N VAL A 213 0.52 -13.26 -9.74
CA VAL A 213 -0.45 -14.14 -9.09
C VAL A 213 -1.62 -13.31 -8.58
N ARG A 214 -2.86 -13.67 -8.94
CA ARG A 214 -4.07 -13.01 -8.42
C ARG A 214 -4.56 -13.78 -7.20
N ILE A 215 -4.79 -13.07 -6.10
CA ILE A 215 -5.33 -13.65 -4.87
C ILE A 215 -6.83 -13.84 -5.02
N THR A 216 -7.31 -15.03 -4.71
CA THR A 216 -8.74 -15.32 -4.59
C THR A 216 -9.25 -14.72 -3.27
N PRO A 217 -10.23 -13.81 -3.28
CA PRO A 217 -10.83 -13.29 -2.06
C PRO A 217 -11.42 -14.39 -1.18
N PRO A 218 -11.45 -14.20 0.16
CA PRO A 218 -12.20 -15.10 1.02
C PRO A 218 -13.70 -15.06 0.65
N PRO A 219 -14.44 -16.17 0.87
CA PRO A 219 -15.87 -16.19 0.61
C PRO A 219 -16.60 -15.15 1.47
N ALA A 220 -17.61 -14.49 0.90
CA ALA A 220 -18.39 -13.49 1.62
C ALA A 220 -18.95 -14.05 2.93
N ARG A 221 -18.66 -13.41 4.06
CA ARG A 221 -19.22 -13.81 5.36
C ARG A 221 -20.74 -13.67 5.29
N PRO A 222 -21.52 -14.69 5.71
CA PRO A 222 -22.97 -14.56 5.77
C PRO A 222 -23.31 -13.42 6.75
N ALA A 223 -24.16 -12.48 6.31
CA ALA A 223 -24.62 -11.37 7.12
C ALA A 223 -25.12 -11.92 8.46
N SER A 224 -24.53 -11.44 9.57
CA SER A 224 -24.97 -11.85 10.90
C SER A 224 -26.44 -11.45 11.03
N ARG A 225 -27.34 -12.45 11.08
CA ARG A 225 -28.74 -12.22 11.41
C ARG A 225 -28.74 -11.64 12.81
N SER A 226 -28.90 -10.32 12.95
CA SER A 226 -29.15 -9.70 14.24
C SER A 226 -30.39 -10.38 14.80
N ARG A 227 -30.23 -11.23 15.81
CA ARG A 227 -31.35 -11.69 16.61
C ARG A 227 -31.85 -10.46 17.36
N ARG A 228 -32.84 -9.78 16.78
CA ARG A 228 -33.73 -8.91 17.55
C ARG A 228 -34.38 -9.80 18.60
N ARG A 229 -34.04 -9.56 19.86
CA ARG A 229 -34.85 -9.89 21.03
C ARG A 229 -35.09 -8.61 21.78
#